data_AF-A0A3B8YST7-F1
#
_entry.id   AF-A0A3B8YST7-F1
#
_cell.length_a   1.000
_cell.length_b   1.000
_cell.length_c   1.000
_cell.angle_alpha   90.00
_cell.angle_beta   90.00
_cell.angle_gamma   90.00
#
_symmetry.space_group_name_H-M   'P 1'
#
loop_
_entity.id
_entity.type
_entity.pdbx_description
1 polymer ?
#
loop_
_entity_poly.entity_id
_entity_poly.type
_entity_poly.pdbx_seq_one_letter_code
_entity_poly.pdbx_strand_id
1 'polypeptide(L)' 'MDSFEKERETALALVEQAGELTLKYFGKDIAVETKADDSPVTVADRGAEALIR' A
#
# COMPACT_ATOMS: atom_id res chain seq x y z
N MET A 1 24.41 14.47 7.30
CA MET A 1 24.79 13.09 7.66
C MET A 1 24.12 12.80 8.99
N ASP A 2 23.04 12.04 9.10
CA ASP A 2 22.09 11.55 8.10
C ASP A 2 20.71 11.94 8.61
N SER A 3 20.00 12.75 7.84
CA SER A 3 18.63 13.11 8.19
C SER A 3 17.74 12.02 7.61
N PHE A 4 16.90 11.42 8.44
CA PHE A 4 15.87 10.45 8.09
C PHE A 4 16.25 8.95 8.06
N GLU A 5 17.33 8.52 8.71
CA GLU A 5 17.71 7.09 8.71
C GLU A 5 16.64 6.20 9.38
N LYS A 6 16.06 6.66 10.50
CA LYS A 6 14.97 5.97 11.20
C LYS A 6 13.69 5.92 10.36
N GLU A 7 13.37 7.02 9.69
CA GLU A 7 12.22 7.13 8.80
C GLU A 7 12.41 6.23 7.58
N ARG A 8 13.63 6.12 7.06
CA ARG A 8 13.97 5.18 5.98
C ARG A 8 13.79 3.74 6.42
N GLU A 9 14.31 3.35 7.58
CA GLU A 9 14.13 1.99 8.12
C GLU A 9 12.64 1.66 8.31
N THR A 10 11.89 2.61 8.89
CA THR A 10 10.44 2.49 9.07
C THR A 10 9.73 2.34 7.73
N ALA A 11 10.06 3.19 6.75
CA ALA A 11 9.47 3.15 5.42
C ALA A 11 9.76 1.80 4.72
N LEU A 12 11.00 1.30 4.80
CA LEU A 12 11.37 0.00 4.21
C LEU A 12 10.55 -1.15 4.78
N ALA A 13 10.40 -1.21 6.12
CA ALA A 13 9.61 -2.25 6.77
C ALA A 13 8.12 -2.18 6.41
N LEU A 14 7.56 -0.97 6.25
CA LEU A 14 6.17 -0.77 5.87
C LEU A 14 5.92 -1.13 4.39
N VAL A 15 6.80 -0.71 3.48
CA VAL A 15 6.63 -1.01 2.04
C VAL A 15 6.84 -2.48 1.71
N GLU A 16 7.69 -3.20 2.46
CA GLU A 16 7.83 -4.64 2.32
C GLU A 16 6.50 -5.36 2.63
N GLN A 17 5.90 -5.06 3.78
CA GLN A 17 4.61 -5.64 4.19
C GLN A 17 3.46 -5.25 3.25
N ALA A 18 3.40 -3.99 2.83
CA ALA A 18 2.40 -3.52 1.88
C ALA A 18 2.58 -4.17 0.49
N GLY A 19 3.82 -4.33 0.04
CA GLY A 19 4.17 -5.03 -1.20
C GLY A 19 3.70 -6.48 -1.17
N GLU A 20 4.00 -7.22 -0.11
CA GLU A 20 3.51 -8.59 0.08
C GLU A 20 1.98 -8.68 0.08
N LEU A 21 1.31 -7.73 0.73
CA LEU A 21 -0.15 -7.68 0.77
C LEU A 21 -0.73 -7.46 -0.62
N THR A 22 -0.22 -6.49 -1.38
CA THR A 22 -0.74 -6.17 -2.72
C THR A 22 -0.51 -7.31 -3.70
N LEU A 23 0.63 -8.00 -3.62
CA LEU A 23 0.94 -9.17 -4.46
C LEU A 23 -0.05 -10.34 -4.27
N LYS A 24 -0.69 -10.47 -3.10
CA LYS A 24 -1.74 -11.49 -2.88
C LYS A 24 -2.96 -11.30 -3.77
N TYR A 25 -3.17 -10.10 -4.33
CA TYR A 25 -4.28 -9.79 -5.22
C TYR A 25 -3.87 -9.75 -6.70
N PHE A 26 -2.58 -9.81 -7.01
CA PHE A 26 -2.08 -9.77 -8.38
C PHE A 26 -2.63 -10.94 -9.21
N GLY A 27 -3.13 -10.64 -10.41
CA GLY A 27 -3.69 -11.64 -11.34
C GLY A 27 -5.05 -12.22 -10.93
N LYS A 28 -5.69 -11.70 -9.89
CA LYS A 28 -7.03 -12.10 -9.46
C LYS A 28 -8.08 -11.12 -9.98
N ASP A 29 -9.29 -11.62 -10.18
CA ASP A 29 -10.45 -10.76 -10.39
C ASP A 29 -10.86 -10.15 -9.04
N ILE A 30 -10.72 -8.83 -8.90
CA ILE A 30 -10.98 -8.09 -7.67
C ILE A 30 -11.90 -6.92 -7.96
N ALA A 31 -12.74 -6.57 -6.99
CA ALA A 31 -13.62 -5.42 -7.10
C ALA A 31 -12.80 -4.12 -7.15
N VAL A 32 -13.20 -3.22 -8.05
CA VAL A 32 -12.72 -1.85 -8.12
C VAL A 32 -13.86 -0.95 -7.63
N GLU A 33 -13.56 -0.14 -6.62
CA GLU A 33 -14.43 0.92 -6.13
C GLU A 33 -14.03 2.26 -6.75
N THR A 34 -14.99 3.13 -7.01
CA THR A 34 -14.74 4.50 -7.47
C THR A 34 -14.85 5.46 -6.29
N LYS A 35 -13.80 6.25 -6.05
CA LYS A 35 -13.77 7.29 -5.01
C LYS A 35 -14.59 8.52 -5.42
N ALA A 36 -14.79 9.45 -4.48
CA ALA A 36 -15.53 10.69 -4.72
C ALA A 36 -14.86 11.62 -5.75
N ASP A 37 -13.56 11.45 -6.00
CA ASP A 37 -12.79 12.16 -7.02
C ASP A 37 -12.69 11.37 -8.34
N ASP A 38 -13.58 10.40 -8.54
CA ASP A 38 -13.63 9.48 -9.69
C ASP A 38 -12.39 8.60 -9.89
N SER A 39 -11.45 8.58 -8.94
CA SER A 39 -10.29 7.69 -9.00
C SER A 39 -10.65 6.25 -8.59
N PRO A 40 -10.08 5.22 -9.26
CA PRO A 40 -10.29 3.83 -8.87
C PRO A 40 -9.49 3.50 -7.61
N VAL A 41 -10.05 2.61 -6.79
CA VAL A 41 -9.37 2.02 -5.64
C VAL A 41 -9.78 0.57 -5.48
N THR A 42 -8.85 -0.28 -5.08
CA THR A 42 -9.10 -1.70 -4.84
C THR A 42 -8.91 -2.06 -3.37
N VAL A 43 -9.30 -3.29 -3.02
CA VAL A 43 -9.00 -3.87 -1.70
C VAL A 43 -7.48 -3.94 -1.43
N ALA A 44 -6.65 -4.08 -2.47
CA ALA A 44 -5.20 -4.09 -2.32
C ALA A 44 -4.67 -2.71 -1.89
N ASP A 45 -5.15 -1.64 -2.52
CA ASP A 45 -4.76 -0.26 -2.19
C ASP A 45 -5.20 0.13 -0.77
N ARG A 46 -6.45 -0.21 -0.40
CA ARG A 46 -6.98 0.05 0.96
C ARG A 46 -6.18 -0.69 2.03
N GLY A 47 -5.82 -1.95 1.76
CA GLY A 47 -5.02 -2.75 2.67
C GLY A 47 -3.60 -2.20 2.83
N ALA A 48 -2.96 -1.77 1.73
CA ALA A 48 -1.65 -1.12 1.78
C ALA A 48 -1.70 0.20 2.55
N GLU A 49 -2.72 1.03 2.33
CA GLU A 49 -2.92 2.27 3.09
C GLU A 49 -3.08 1.99 4.59
N ALA A 50 -3.89 1.01 4.96
CA ALA A 50 -4.10 0.65 6.36
C ALA A 50 -2.85 0.10 7.08
N LEU A 51 -1.90 -0.48 6.34
CA LEU A 51 -0.61 -0.90 6.90
C LEU A 51 0.36 0.27 7.11
N ILE A 52 0.30 1.29 6.24
CA ILE A 52 1.26 2.42 6.24
C ILE A 52 0.82 3.57 7.17
N ARG A 53 -0.50 3.74 7.36
CA ARG A 53 -1.14 4.87 8.06
C ARG A 53 -0.98 4.80 9.58
#